data_AF-A0A9Q8PZE7-F1
#
_entry.id   AF-A0A9Q8PZE7-F1
#
_cell.length_a   1.000
_cell.length_b   1.000
_cell.length_c   1.000
_cell.angle_alpha   90.00
_cell.angle_beta   90.00
_cell.angle_gamma   90.00
#
_symmetry.space_group_name_H-M   'P 1'
#
loop_
_entity.id
_entity.type
_entity.pdbx_description
1 polymer ?
#
loop_
_entity_poly.entity_id
_entity_poly.type
_entity_poly.pdbx_seq_one_letter_code
_entity_poly.pdbx_strand_id
1 'polypeptide(L)'
;MLNINPEQLSKLAGEQIKKQRTLLYILSFLLLVGGIVCLASPLVSGVAISFIIGIMLLISGIAIIATLIAGRIYNGRSILFSLIAAVAYLILGYVFITDPLQGLLTLAIFVGALFIIGGVFRLYAGFSNLSANSAWMNILIGILDFIIAYLLLSAGAETSIILLTTFIGIELLFTSFTLFSFASLLNRQFKS
;
A
#
# COMPACT_ATOMS: atom_id res chain seq x y z
N MET A 1 -29.51 -22.93 17.77
CA MET A 1 -28.78 -23.44 16.57
C MET A 1 -29.44 -22.80 15.35
N LEU A 2 -28.72 -21.99 14.58
CA LEU A 2 -29.26 -21.31 13.39
C LEU A 2 -29.52 -22.35 12.29
N ASN A 3 -30.78 -22.72 12.08
CA ASN A 3 -31.23 -23.66 11.05
C ASN A 3 -31.26 -22.96 9.68
N ILE A 4 -30.09 -22.66 9.13
CA ILE A 4 -29.96 -22.03 7.81
C ILE A 4 -30.11 -23.11 6.74
N ASN A 5 -31.16 -22.98 5.92
CA ASN A 5 -31.43 -23.92 4.83
C ASN A 5 -30.41 -23.69 3.68
N PRO A 6 -29.99 -24.73 2.92
CA PRO A 6 -29.03 -24.59 1.83
C PRO A 6 -29.43 -23.55 0.78
N GLU A 7 -30.74 -23.39 0.55
CA GLU A 7 -31.31 -22.39 -0.35
C GLU A 7 -31.16 -20.95 0.16
N GLN A 8 -31.16 -20.74 1.47
CA GLN A 8 -30.91 -19.41 2.05
C GLN A 8 -29.43 -19.06 1.96
N LEU A 9 -28.53 -20.04 2.17
CA LEU A 9 -27.09 -19.86 2.04
C LEU A 9 -26.70 -19.49 0.59
N SER A 10 -27.28 -20.17 -0.41
CA SER A 10 -27.00 -19.88 -1.83
C SER A 10 -27.53 -18.50 -2.26
N LYS A 11 -28.69 -18.09 -1.76
CA LYS A 11 -29.27 -16.75 -2.02
C LYS A 11 -28.48 -15.63 -1.36
N LEU A 12 -28.05 -15.82 -0.10
CA LEU A 12 -27.18 -14.88 0.61
C LEU A 12 -25.81 -14.77 -0.07
N ALA A 13 -25.22 -15.89 -0.49
CA ALA A 13 -23.96 -15.89 -1.23
C ALA A 13 -24.09 -15.12 -2.55
N GLY A 14 -25.13 -15.38 -3.34
CA GLY A 14 -25.36 -14.71 -4.62
C GLY A 14 -25.52 -13.19 -4.50
N GLU A 15 -26.21 -12.71 -3.46
CA GLU A 15 -26.30 -11.26 -3.18
C GLU A 15 -24.96 -10.66 -2.72
N GLN A 16 -24.25 -11.33 -1.82
CA GLN A 16 -22.96 -10.84 -1.33
C GLN A 16 -21.91 -10.76 -2.46
N ILE A 17 -21.91 -11.74 -3.36
CA ILE A 17 -21.01 -11.77 -4.51
C ILE A 17 -21.31 -10.62 -5.48
N LYS A 18 -22.59 -10.34 -5.78
CA LYS A 18 -22.96 -9.19 -6.62
C LYS A 18 -22.54 -7.86 -6.00
N LYS A 19 -22.72 -7.72 -4.67
CA LYS A 19 -22.30 -6.54 -3.93
C LYS A 19 -20.79 -6.36 -3.94
N GLN A 20 -20.03 -7.42 -3.61
CA GLN A 20 -18.56 -7.42 -3.64
C GLN A 20 -18.02 -7.10 -5.03
N ARG A 21 -18.62 -7.67 -6.08
CA ARG A 21 -18.26 -7.38 -7.48
C ARG A 21 -18.45 -5.91 -7.84
N THR A 22 -19.58 -5.33 -7.42
CA THR A 22 -19.87 -3.91 -7.70
C THR A 22 -18.87 -3.02 -6.97
N LEU A 23 -18.53 -3.35 -5.72
CA LEU A 23 -17.48 -2.65 -4.97
C LEU A 23 -16.12 -2.75 -5.66
N LEU A 24 -15.74 -3.92 -6.20
CA LEU A 24 -14.49 -4.08 -6.94
C LEU A 24 -14.44 -3.21 -8.20
N TYR A 25 -15.51 -3.13 -8.98
CA TYR A 25 -15.56 -2.27 -10.17
C TYR A 25 -15.47 -0.78 -9.81
N ILE A 26 -16.21 -0.35 -8.78
CA ILE A 26 -16.16 1.04 -8.31
C ILE A 26 -14.75 1.39 -7.84
N LEU A 27 -14.13 0.50 -7.06
CA LEU A 27 -12.76 0.69 -6.56
C LEU A 27 -11.76 0.74 -7.72
N SER A 28 -11.86 -0.17 -8.69
CA SER A 28 -10.98 -0.21 -9.87
C SER A 28 -11.06 1.11 -10.65
N PHE A 29 -12.27 1.62 -10.87
CA PHE A 29 -12.48 2.89 -11.57
C PHE A 29 -11.91 4.08 -10.78
N LEU A 30 -12.12 4.11 -9.46
CA LEU A 30 -11.58 5.16 -8.61
C LEU A 30 -10.04 5.17 -8.61
N LEU A 31 -9.42 3.98 -8.55
CA LEU A 31 -7.96 3.83 -8.64
C LEU A 31 -7.42 4.25 -10.02
N LEU A 32 -8.16 3.96 -11.10
CA LEU A 32 -7.78 4.37 -12.45
C LEU A 32 -7.71 5.89 -12.56
N VAL A 33 -8.79 6.58 -12.14
CA VAL A 33 -8.86 8.04 -12.16
C VAL A 33 -7.78 8.63 -11.25
N GLY A 34 -7.63 8.09 -10.04
CA GLY A 34 -6.59 8.51 -9.09
C GLY A 34 -5.18 8.38 -9.69
N GLY A 35 -4.87 7.26 -10.34
CA GLY A 35 -3.59 7.04 -11.01
C GLY A 35 -3.33 8.03 -12.15
N ILE A 36 -4.33 8.29 -13.01
CA ILE A 36 -4.22 9.27 -14.09
C ILE A 36 -3.94 10.68 -13.55
N VAL A 37 -4.68 11.10 -12.52
CA VAL A 37 -4.49 12.41 -11.87
C VAL A 37 -3.09 12.50 -11.25
N CYS A 38 -2.63 11.42 -10.63
CA CYS A 38 -1.29 11.34 -10.03
C CYS A 38 -0.17 11.54 -11.06
N LEU A 39 -0.33 10.99 -12.27
CA LEU A 39 0.64 11.15 -13.35
C LEU A 39 0.53 12.51 -14.06
N ALA A 40 -0.67 13.08 -14.16
CA ALA A 40 -0.88 14.38 -14.79
C ALA A 40 -0.29 15.53 -13.97
N SER A 41 -0.42 15.46 -12.64
CA SER A 41 0.12 16.48 -11.73
C SER A 41 0.71 15.85 -10.46
N PRO A 42 1.93 15.28 -10.53
CA PRO A 42 2.55 14.58 -9.40
C PRO A 42 2.69 15.43 -8.15
N LEU A 43 3.00 16.72 -8.29
CA LEU A 43 3.20 17.59 -7.13
C LEU A 43 1.91 17.82 -6.33
N VAL A 44 0.80 18.06 -7.04
CA VAL A 44 -0.52 18.30 -6.42
C VAL A 44 -1.06 17.02 -5.79
N SER A 45 -0.94 15.90 -6.50
CA SER A 45 -1.37 14.60 -5.98
C SER A 45 -0.51 14.13 -4.81
N GLY A 46 0.79 14.43 -4.82
CA GLY A 46 1.70 14.14 -3.71
C GLY A 46 1.24 14.82 -2.43
N VAL A 47 0.87 16.11 -2.49
CA VAL A 47 0.33 16.84 -1.34
C VAL A 47 -0.93 16.18 -0.79
N ALA A 48 -1.87 15.79 -1.67
CA ALA A 48 -3.08 15.09 -1.25
C ALA A 48 -2.78 13.73 -0.59
N ILE A 49 -1.84 12.97 -1.16
CA ILE A 49 -1.37 11.70 -0.59
C ILE A 49 -0.74 11.93 0.79
N SER A 50 0.06 12.99 0.94
CA SER A 50 0.68 13.36 2.21
C SER A 50 -0.36 13.63 3.29
N PHE A 51 -1.43 14.37 2.98
CA PHE A 51 -2.55 14.59 3.91
C PHE A 51 -3.25 13.28 4.29
N ILE A 52 -3.56 12.42 3.31
CA ILE A 52 -4.23 11.13 3.56
C ILE A 52 -3.36 10.28 4.50
N ILE A 53 -2.07 10.15 4.18
CA ILE A 53 -1.12 9.39 5.00
C ILE A 53 -1.02 10.01 6.41
N GLY A 54 -0.89 11.34 6.50
CA GLY A 54 -0.80 12.05 7.78
C GLY A 54 -2.00 11.77 8.68
N ILE A 55 -3.22 11.85 8.14
CA ILE A 55 -4.46 11.53 8.87
C ILE A 55 -4.47 10.05 9.29
N MET A 56 -4.08 9.12 8.41
CA MET A 56 -4.03 7.70 8.75
C MET A 56 -3.00 7.41 9.86
N LEU A 57 -1.85 8.09 9.86
CA LEU A 57 -0.84 7.98 10.91
C LEU A 57 -1.38 8.52 12.24
N LEU A 58 -2.07 9.67 12.23
CA LEU A 58 -2.71 10.22 13.44
C LEU A 58 -3.74 9.24 14.03
N ILE A 59 -4.65 8.72 13.19
CA ILE A 59 -5.66 7.75 13.61
C ILE A 59 -4.98 6.49 14.19
N SER A 60 -3.91 6.01 13.55
CA SER A 60 -3.15 4.84 14.02
C SER A 60 -2.49 5.09 15.37
N GLY A 61 -1.88 6.26 15.58
CA GLY A 61 -1.30 6.66 16.87
C GLY A 61 -2.33 6.72 17.98
N ILE A 62 -3.49 7.33 17.72
CA ILE A 62 -4.62 7.39 18.65
C ILE A 62 -5.15 5.97 18.97
N ALA A 63 -5.27 5.11 17.96
CA ALA A 63 -5.73 3.73 18.15
C ALA A 63 -4.78 2.91 19.05
N ILE A 64 -3.46 3.11 18.92
CA ILE A 64 -2.48 2.43 19.80
C ILE A 64 -2.64 2.92 21.24
N ILE A 65 -2.82 4.23 21.46
CA ILE A 65 -3.08 4.78 22.81
C ILE A 65 -4.38 4.20 23.38
N ALA A 66 -5.44 4.11 22.57
CA ALA A 66 -6.71 3.53 23.00
C ALA A 66 -6.59 2.05 23.39
N THR A 67 -5.83 1.26 22.64
CA THR A 67 -5.60 -0.17 22.98
C THR A 67 -4.76 -0.35 24.24
N LEU A 68 -3.81 0.55 24.49
CA LEU A 68 -3.03 0.61 25.73
C LEU A 68 -3.92 0.91 26.95
N ILE A 69 -4.79 1.92 26.85
CA ILE A 69 -5.73 2.28 27.93
C ILE A 69 -6.74 1.15 28.18
N ALA A 70 -7.21 0.49 27.12
CA ALA A 70 -8.14 -0.63 27.22
C ALA A 70 -7.50 -1.92 27.78
N GLY A 71 -6.22 -1.89 28.19
CA GLY A 71 -5.54 -3.03 28.80
C GLY A 71 -5.35 -4.23 27.86
N ARG A 72 -5.44 -4.03 26.54
CA ARG A 72 -5.34 -5.11 25.53
C ARG A 72 -3.90 -5.58 25.27
N ILE A 73 -2.90 -4.90 25.84
CA ILE A 73 -1.47 -5.24 25.71
C ILE A 73 -0.99 -5.83 27.04
N TYR A 74 -0.85 -7.16 27.10
CA TYR A 74 -0.62 -7.92 28.35
C TYR A 74 0.85 -7.99 28.82
N ASN A 75 1.81 -7.50 28.04
CA ASN A 75 3.24 -7.53 28.41
C ASN A 75 3.81 -6.11 28.63
N GLY A 76 4.36 -5.82 29.81
CA GLY A 76 4.93 -4.51 30.16
C GLY A 76 6.04 -4.01 29.21
N ARG A 77 6.83 -4.93 28.64
CA ARG A 77 7.86 -4.58 27.64
C ARG A 77 7.24 -4.15 26.30
N SER A 78 6.08 -4.70 25.94
CA SER A 78 5.33 -4.32 24.73
C SER A 78 4.66 -2.95 24.88
N ILE A 79 4.31 -2.54 26.11
CA ILE A 79 3.72 -1.23 26.40
C ILE A 79 4.69 -0.10 26.04
N LEU A 80 5.96 -0.20 26.44
CA LEU A 80 6.98 0.83 26.14
C LEU A 80 7.19 1.01 24.64
N PHE A 81 7.35 -0.09 23.89
CA PHE A 81 7.48 -0.04 22.43
C PHE A 81 6.23 0.52 21.76
N SER A 82 5.04 0.16 22.25
CA SER A 82 3.77 0.66 21.72
C SER A 82 3.61 2.16 21.97
N LEU A 83 4.03 2.66 23.13
CA LEU A 83 3.98 4.08 23.45
C LEU A 83 4.93 4.88 22.55
N ILE A 84 6.15 4.40 22.35
CA ILE A 84 7.13 5.03 21.44
C ILE A 84 6.57 5.05 20.02
N ALA A 85 6.00 3.94 19.55
CA ALA A 85 5.37 3.87 18.24
C ALA A 85 4.19 4.83 18.11
N ALA A 86 3.31 4.92 19.12
CA ALA A 86 2.18 5.84 19.11
C ALA A 86 2.62 7.30 19.01
N VAL A 87 3.63 7.69 19.81
CA VAL A 87 4.20 9.05 19.75
C VAL A 87 4.83 9.31 18.40
N ALA A 88 5.60 8.37 17.86
CA ALA A 88 6.17 8.48 16.52
C ALA A 88 5.10 8.66 15.45
N TYR A 89 4.02 7.88 15.49
CA TYR A 89 2.89 8.01 14.56
C TYR A 89 2.20 9.38 14.65
N LEU A 90 2.01 9.91 15.86
CA LEU A 90 1.43 11.24 16.03
C LEU A 90 2.34 12.34 15.50
N ILE A 91 3.65 12.27 15.77
CA ILE A 91 4.62 13.25 15.28
C ILE A 91 4.72 13.20 13.75
N LEU A 92 4.89 12.00 13.18
CA LEU A 92 4.96 11.84 11.73
C LEU A 92 3.65 12.29 11.06
N GLY A 93 2.51 11.90 11.62
CA GLY A 93 1.20 12.33 11.11
C GLY A 93 1.03 13.84 11.12
N TYR A 94 1.47 14.50 12.20
CA TYR A 94 1.47 15.96 12.29
C TYR A 94 2.37 16.60 11.23
N VAL A 95 3.62 16.14 11.09
CA VAL A 95 4.58 16.67 10.11
C VAL A 95 4.05 16.56 8.69
N PHE A 96 3.44 15.42 8.32
CA PHE A 96 2.87 15.20 6.99
C PHE A 96 1.72 16.18 6.66
N ILE A 97 0.98 16.64 7.67
CA ILE A 97 -0.13 17.58 7.50
C ILE A 97 0.38 19.03 7.44
N THR A 98 1.36 19.38 8.28
CA THR A 98 1.87 20.76 8.37
C THR A 98 2.87 21.10 7.27
N ASP A 99 3.73 20.15 6.91
CA ASP A 99 4.73 20.29 5.86
C ASP A 99 4.68 19.06 4.92
N PRO A 100 3.75 19.07 3.96
CA PRO A 100 3.52 17.91 3.11
C PRO A 100 4.73 17.57 2.23
N LEU A 101 5.57 18.55 1.88
CA LEU A 101 6.78 18.31 1.08
C LEU A 101 7.81 17.52 1.88
N GLN A 102 8.05 17.88 3.13
CA GLN A 102 8.95 17.12 4.01
C GLN A 102 8.39 15.73 4.34
N GLY A 103 7.07 15.61 4.49
CA GLY A 103 6.41 14.31 4.63
C GLY A 103 6.67 13.40 3.42
N LEU A 104 6.47 13.91 2.21
CA LEU A 104 6.73 13.16 0.97
C LEU A 104 8.21 12.81 0.79
N LEU A 105 9.13 13.71 1.14
CA LEU A 105 10.56 13.42 1.09
C LEU A 105 10.92 12.29 2.04
N THR A 106 10.38 12.32 3.26
CA THR A 106 10.54 11.25 4.25
C THR A 106 10.00 9.93 3.71
N LEU A 107 8.83 9.96 3.06
CA LEU A 107 8.24 8.79 2.41
C LEU A 107 9.13 8.28 1.26
N ALA A 108 9.74 9.17 0.48
CA ALA A 108 10.60 8.79 -0.65
C ALA A 108 11.87 8.10 -0.14
N ILE A 109 12.49 8.62 0.92
CA ILE A 109 13.64 7.99 1.57
C ILE A 109 13.25 6.62 2.13
N PHE A 110 12.10 6.54 2.80
CA PHE A 110 11.60 5.29 3.36
C PHE A 110 11.34 4.24 2.27
N VAL A 111 10.66 4.61 1.19
CA VAL A 111 10.40 3.74 0.03
C VAL A 111 11.71 3.34 -0.65
N GLY A 112 12.66 4.26 -0.82
CA GLY A 112 14.00 3.96 -1.33
C GLY A 112 14.73 2.90 -0.49
N ALA A 113 14.65 3.02 0.84
CA ALA A 113 15.20 2.01 1.75
C ALA A 113 14.51 0.65 1.61
N LEU A 114 13.18 0.63 1.44
CA LEU A 114 12.43 -0.60 1.18
C LEU A 114 12.83 -1.25 -0.15
N PHE A 115 13.08 -0.46 -1.19
CA PHE A 115 13.59 -0.96 -2.47
C PHE A 115 14.98 -1.57 -2.33
N ILE A 116 15.88 -0.98 -1.54
CA ILE A 116 17.19 -1.59 -1.22
C ILE A 116 16.98 -2.96 -0.57
N ILE A 117 16.18 -3.03 0.49
CA ILE A 117 15.93 -4.28 1.23
C ILE A 117 15.30 -5.32 0.30
N GLY A 118 14.26 -4.95 -0.45
CA GLY A 118 13.58 -5.83 -1.40
C GLY A 118 14.49 -6.31 -2.53
N GLY A 119 15.36 -5.43 -3.04
CA GLY A 119 16.37 -5.74 -4.04
C GLY A 119 17.37 -6.79 -3.54
N VAL A 120 17.88 -6.65 -2.31
CA VAL A 120 18.74 -7.67 -1.68
C VAL A 120 18.04 -9.02 -1.63
N PHE A 121 16.80 -9.08 -1.13
CA PHE A 121 16.05 -10.33 -1.03
C PHE A 121 15.78 -10.97 -2.40
N ARG A 122 15.45 -10.17 -3.42
CA ARG A 122 15.18 -10.67 -4.78
C ARG A 122 16.44 -11.15 -5.48
N LEU A 123 17.57 -10.45 -5.32
CA LEU A 123 18.86 -10.93 -5.81
C LEU A 123 19.24 -12.25 -5.13
N TYR A 124 19.13 -12.31 -3.79
CA TYR A 124 19.41 -13.53 -3.05
C TYR A 124 18.56 -14.70 -3.53
N ALA A 125 17.24 -14.51 -3.64
CA ALA A 125 16.32 -15.54 -4.13
C ALA A 125 16.60 -15.97 -5.57
N GLY A 126 17.00 -15.02 -6.42
CA GLY A 126 17.41 -15.27 -7.81
C GLY A 126 18.64 -16.14 -7.89
N PHE A 127 19.69 -15.83 -7.12
CA PHE A 127 20.93 -16.61 -7.10
C PHE A 127 20.78 -17.97 -6.41
N SER A 128 19.97 -18.07 -5.35
CA SER A 128 19.75 -19.33 -4.63
C SER A 128 18.98 -20.37 -5.44
N ASN A 129 18.10 -19.95 -6.37
CA ASN A 129 17.25 -20.86 -7.14
C ASN A 129 17.50 -20.74 -8.64
N LEU A 130 18.75 -20.72 -9.09
CA LEU A 130 19.14 -20.51 -10.49
C LEU A 130 18.47 -21.45 -11.51
N SER A 131 18.01 -22.63 -11.07
CA SER A 131 17.31 -23.62 -11.90
C SER A 131 15.82 -23.29 -12.13
N ALA A 132 15.23 -22.40 -11.33
CA ALA A 132 13.85 -21.99 -11.51
C ALA A 132 13.73 -21.03 -12.70
N ASN A 133 12.69 -21.20 -13.52
CA ASN A 133 12.42 -20.30 -14.66
C ASN A 133 12.21 -18.82 -14.23
N SER A 134 11.88 -18.58 -12.96
CA SER A 134 11.74 -17.25 -12.37
C SER A 134 13.05 -16.63 -11.86
N ALA A 135 14.15 -17.37 -11.82
CA ALA A 135 15.42 -16.91 -11.25
C ALA A 135 15.96 -15.67 -11.98
N TRP A 136 15.97 -15.72 -13.32
CA TRP A 136 16.40 -14.60 -14.15
C TRP A 136 15.51 -13.36 -13.93
N MET A 137 14.19 -13.56 -13.82
CA MET A 137 13.24 -12.49 -13.57
C MET A 137 13.49 -11.82 -12.21
N ASN A 138 13.74 -12.62 -11.16
CA ASN A 138 14.02 -12.10 -9.82
C ASN A 138 15.31 -11.28 -9.79
N ILE A 139 16.35 -11.69 -10.51
CA ILE A 139 17.60 -10.94 -10.61
C ILE A 139 17.36 -9.59 -11.29
N LEU A 140 16.67 -9.57 -12.43
CA LEU A 140 16.37 -8.32 -13.15
C LEU A 140 15.56 -7.35 -12.30
N ILE A 141 14.52 -7.83 -11.62
CA ILE A 141 13.71 -7.00 -10.71
C ILE A 141 14.58 -6.49 -9.56
N GLY A 142 15.43 -7.34 -8.98
CA GLY A 142 16.35 -6.95 -7.91
C GLY A 142 17.28 -5.81 -8.32
N ILE A 143 17.85 -5.87 -9.53
CA ILE A 143 18.70 -4.78 -10.08
C ILE A 143 17.87 -3.51 -10.28
N LEU A 144 16.66 -3.62 -10.83
CA LEU A 144 15.76 -2.49 -11.02
C LEU A 144 15.43 -1.78 -9.70
N ASP A 145 15.24 -2.53 -8.62
CA ASP A 145 14.99 -1.95 -7.29
C ASP A 145 16.15 -1.08 -6.81
N PHE A 146 17.38 -1.55 -6.99
CA PHE A 146 18.56 -0.76 -6.63
C PHE A 146 18.66 0.51 -7.46
N ILE A 147 18.33 0.45 -8.76
CA ILE A 147 18.29 1.63 -9.62
C ILE A 147 17.23 2.61 -9.12
N ILE A 148 16.02 2.14 -8.82
CA ILE A 148 14.94 2.98 -8.29
C ILE A 148 15.32 3.60 -6.95
N ALA A 149 15.89 2.81 -6.03
CA ALA A 149 16.35 3.31 -4.74
C ALA A 149 17.44 4.38 -4.90
N TYR A 150 18.41 4.14 -5.78
CA TYR A 150 19.46 5.11 -6.07
C TYR A 150 18.87 6.42 -6.60
N LEU A 151 17.92 6.35 -7.54
CA LEU A 151 17.25 7.54 -8.07
C LEU A 151 16.47 8.29 -6.98
N LEU A 152 15.73 7.58 -6.12
CA LEU A 152 14.97 8.21 -5.03
C LEU A 152 15.87 8.89 -3.99
N LEU A 153 17.06 8.35 -3.71
CA LEU A 153 17.95 8.87 -2.68
C LEU A 153 18.93 9.94 -3.19
N SER A 154 19.24 9.97 -4.49
CA SER A 154 20.26 10.85 -5.05
C SER A 154 19.71 12.03 -5.87
N ALA A 155 18.47 11.98 -6.35
CA ALA A 155 17.96 12.97 -7.30
C ALA A 155 17.80 14.40 -6.71
N GLY A 156 17.70 14.54 -5.39
CA GLY A 156 17.39 15.81 -4.72
C GLY A 156 15.92 15.88 -4.30
N ALA A 157 15.58 16.79 -3.38
CA ALA A 157 14.28 16.73 -2.67
C ALA A 157 13.06 16.78 -3.60
N GLU A 158 13.00 17.76 -4.51
CA GLU A 158 11.85 17.94 -5.41
C GLU A 158 11.68 16.77 -6.38
N THR A 159 12.76 16.33 -7.00
CA THR A 159 12.76 15.21 -7.94
C THR A 159 12.43 13.89 -7.26
N SER A 160 12.91 13.65 -6.03
CA SER A 160 12.57 12.45 -5.27
C SER A 160 11.07 12.40 -4.96
N ILE A 161 10.45 13.55 -4.64
CA ILE A 161 9.00 13.66 -4.42
C ILE A 161 8.23 13.36 -5.72
N ILE A 162 8.67 13.93 -6.85
CA ILE A 162 8.04 13.68 -8.15
C ILE A 162 8.16 12.20 -8.55
N LEU A 163 9.35 11.60 -8.39
CA LEU A 163 9.59 10.19 -8.69
C LEU A 163 8.72 9.28 -7.82
N LEU A 164 8.73 9.48 -6.49
CA LEU A 164 7.88 8.75 -5.56
C LEU A 164 6.41 8.82 -5.98
N THR A 165 5.91 10.03 -6.24
CA THR A 165 4.49 10.22 -6.55
C THR A 165 4.13 9.62 -7.90
N THR A 166 5.05 9.69 -8.86
CA THR A 166 4.91 9.02 -10.15
C THR A 166 4.85 7.50 -9.98
N PHE A 167 5.70 6.91 -9.13
CA PHE A 167 5.65 5.48 -8.80
C PHE A 167 4.31 5.10 -8.18
N ILE A 168 3.80 5.90 -7.24
CA ILE A 168 2.46 5.69 -6.66
C ILE A 168 1.40 5.75 -7.77
N GLY A 169 1.48 6.73 -8.69
CA GLY A 169 0.56 6.83 -9.83
C GLY A 169 0.58 5.59 -10.73
N ILE A 170 1.78 5.10 -11.07
CA ILE A 170 1.96 3.87 -11.85
C ILE A 170 1.36 2.67 -11.09
N GLU A 171 1.65 2.54 -9.80
CA GLU A 171 1.14 1.44 -8.95
C GLU A 171 -0.39 1.44 -8.88
N LEU A 172 -1.01 2.62 -8.78
CA LEU A 172 -2.48 2.76 -8.80
C LEU A 172 -3.08 2.28 -10.13
N LEU A 173 -2.42 2.56 -11.26
CA LEU A 173 -2.87 2.07 -12.56
C LEU A 173 -2.76 0.54 -12.66
N PHE A 174 -1.61 -0.04 -12.31
CA PHE A 174 -1.43 -1.50 -12.32
C PHE A 174 -2.42 -2.20 -11.39
N THR A 175 -2.64 -1.63 -10.21
CA THR A 175 -3.61 -2.14 -9.24
C THR A 175 -5.03 -2.08 -9.81
N SER A 176 -5.41 -0.98 -10.47
CA SER A 176 -6.70 -0.84 -11.16
C SER A 176 -6.93 -1.95 -12.20
N PHE A 177 -5.97 -2.16 -13.12
CA PHE A 177 -6.08 -3.20 -14.14
C PHE A 177 -6.18 -4.61 -13.53
N THR A 178 -5.44 -4.86 -12.45
CA THR A 178 -5.47 -6.13 -11.74
C THR A 178 -6.85 -6.37 -11.10
N LEU A 179 -7.43 -5.37 -10.44
CA LEU A 179 -8.78 -5.50 -9.88
C LEU A 179 -9.85 -5.65 -10.96
N PHE A 180 -9.73 -4.97 -12.10
CA PHE A 180 -10.64 -5.18 -13.23
C PHE A 180 -10.59 -6.61 -13.74
N SER A 181 -9.38 -7.18 -13.89
CA SER A 181 -9.19 -8.58 -14.28
C SER A 181 -9.84 -9.52 -13.25
N PHE A 182 -9.60 -9.30 -11.96
CA PHE A 182 -10.18 -10.12 -10.89
C PHE A 182 -11.73 -10.04 -10.86
N ALA A 183 -12.28 -8.83 -11.01
CA ALA A 183 -13.73 -8.62 -11.10
C ALA A 183 -14.36 -9.31 -12.32
N SER A 184 -13.62 -9.37 -13.44
CA SER A 184 -14.05 -10.08 -14.65
C SER A 184 -14.02 -11.60 -14.51
N LEU A 185 -13.05 -12.15 -13.77
CA LEU A 185 -12.94 -13.60 -13.48
C LEU A 185 -14.05 -14.08 -12.56
N LEU A 186 -14.38 -13.29 -11.53
CA LEU A 186 -15.58 -13.52 -10.70
C LEU A 186 -16.86 -13.60 -11.56
N ASN A 187 -16.95 -12.85 -12.65
CA ASN A 187 -18.11 -12.93 -13.54
C ASN A 187 -18.18 -14.24 -14.35
N ARG A 188 -17.03 -14.85 -14.68
CA ARG A 188 -16.98 -16.11 -15.45
C ARG A 188 -17.32 -17.33 -14.61
N GLN A 189 -16.89 -17.37 -13.34
CA GLN A 189 -17.09 -18.51 -12.44
C GLN A 189 -18.56 -18.73 -12.03
N PHE A 190 -19.41 -17.69 -12.05
CA PHE A 190 -20.84 -17.80 -11.72
C PHE A 190 -21.76 -17.94 -12.94
N LYS A 191 -21.19 -17.95 -14.14
CA LYS A 191 -21.93 -18.21 -15.38
C LYS A 191 -21.76 -19.67 -15.86
N SER A 192 -20.88 -20.44 -15.22
CA SER A 192 -20.72 -21.90 -15.37
C SER A 192 -21.53 -22.63 -14.31
#